data_AF-A0A378MDL0-F1
#
_entry.id   AF-A0A378MDL0-F1
#
_cell.length_a   1.000
_cell.length_b   1.000
_cell.length_c   1.000
_cell.angle_alpha   90.00
_cell.angle_beta   90.00
_cell.angle_gamma   90.00
#
_symmetry.space_group_name_H-M   'P 1'
#
loop_
_entity.id
_entity.type
_entity.pdbx_description
1 polymer ?
#
loop_
_entity_poly.entity_id
_entity_poly.type
_entity_poly.pdbx_seq_one_letter_code
_entity_poly.pdbx_strand_id
1 'polypeptide(L)'
;MKKNAFVALSLAAVISLTPAFTTNAFADINKDIQAKDSKIDSLKSKKDDLQSTLSDLITKIEKTKENAKSLQVKFDQTSKELKELNQQIKVINERIQQRQEVLKERARAMQKTSNSNTYVDIIINSENLSDLINRVSAVNQLVSSDKSILEEQQKDVNELKAKQDSVKEKQAEQQTAIQKYEEEQNSIESQKRKKKL
;
A
#
# COMPACT_ATOMS: atom_id res chain seq x y z
N MET A 1 -49.54 11.11 -27.44
CA MET A 1 -49.93 12.41 -28.00
C MET A 1 -49.54 12.45 -29.47
N LYS A 2 -50.47 12.90 -30.32
CA LYS A 2 -50.47 12.86 -31.80
C LYS A 2 -49.54 13.96 -32.37
N LYS A 3 -48.67 13.60 -33.32
CA LYS A 3 -48.69 13.92 -34.77
C LYS A 3 -48.03 15.25 -35.18
N ASN A 4 -46.96 15.05 -35.95
CA ASN A 4 -46.29 15.89 -36.95
C ASN A 4 -47.12 17.03 -37.55
N ALA A 5 -46.50 18.21 -37.67
CA ALA A 5 -46.86 19.28 -38.60
C ALA A 5 -45.60 19.61 -39.43
N PHE A 6 -45.54 19.15 -40.68
CA PHE A 6 -45.80 19.94 -41.89
C PHE A 6 -44.72 21.01 -42.15
N VAL A 7 -43.66 20.58 -42.85
CA VAL A 7 -42.79 21.46 -43.65
C VAL A 7 -43.31 21.37 -45.09
N ALA A 8 -43.99 22.42 -45.53
CA ALA A 8 -44.49 22.61 -46.89
C ALA A 8 -44.60 24.13 -47.07
N LEU A 9 -43.72 24.80 -47.80
CA LEU A 9 -43.79 25.23 -49.21
C LEU A 9 -42.69 26.33 -49.32
N SER A 10 -42.00 26.66 -50.41
CA SER A 10 -42.12 26.33 -51.84
C SER A 10 -40.91 26.97 -52.56
N LEU A 11 -40.42 26.27 -53.58
CA LEU A 11 -39.48 26.75 -54.61
C LEU A 11 -40.07 27.91 -55.46
N ALA A 12 -39.18 28.77 -55.95
CA ALA A 12 -39.23 29.57 -57.18
C ALA A 12 -40.05 30.88 -57.26
N ALA A 13 -39.34 32.00 -57.42
CA ALA A 13 -39.72 33.11 -58.31
C ALA A 13 -38.45 33.72 -58.94
N VAL A 14 -38.47 33.82 -60.28
CA VAL A 14 -37.39 34.22 -61.19
C VAL A 14 -37.37 35.74 -61.40
N ILE A 15 -36.17 36.32 -61.36
CA ILE A 15 -35.60 37.51 -62.05
C ILE A 15 -36.56 38.61 -62.58
N SER A 16 -36.33 39.85 -62.13
CA SER A 16 -36.51 41.07 -62.94
C SER A 16 -35.36 42.08 -62.70
N LEU A 17 -34.64 42.45 -63.77
CA LEU A 17 -33.51 43.40 -63.79
C LEU A 17 -33.93 44.85 -63.51
N THR A 18 -33.18 45.57 -62.66
CA THR A 18 -32.33 46.75 -62.98
C THR A 18 -31.47 47.13 -61.75
N PRO A 19 -30.29 47.77 -61.92
CA PRO A 19 -29.22 47.74 -60.92
C PRO A 19 -29.22 48.96 -59.99
N ALA A 20 -29.09 48.72 -58.69
CA ALA A 20 -28.49 49.66 -57.75
C ALA A 20 -27.49 48.88 -56.89
N PHE A 21 -26.24 48.83 -57.35
CA PHE A 21 -25.12 48.32 -56.56
C PHE A 21 -24.88 49.29 -55.40
N THR A 22 -25.40 48.98 -54.21
CA THR A 22 -24.83 49.50 -52.96
C THR A 22 -23.87 48.46 -52.42
N THR A 23 -22.58 48.73 -52.55
CA THR A 23 -21.43 47.86 -52.27
C THR A 23 -21.18 47.52 -50.78
N ASN A 24 -22.18 47.65 -49.91
CA ASN A 24 -21.99 47.44 -48.47
C ASN A 24 -22.54 46.10 -47.94
N ALA A 25 -23.47 45.44 -48.64
CA ALA A 25 -24.07 44.18 -48.17
C ALA A 25 -23.20 42.93 -48.45
N PHE A 26 -22.40 42.92 -49.51
CA PHE A 26 -21.52 41.79 -49.85
C PHE A 26 -20.27 41.71 -48.96
N ALA A 27 -19.77 42.84 -48.45
CA ALA A 27 -18.63 42.87 -47.54
C ALA A 27 -18.96 42.31 -46.14
N ASP A 28 -20.18 42.55 -45.64
CA ASP A 28 -20.66 42.00 -44.37
C ASP A 28 -20.92 40.50 -44.45
N ILE A 29 -21.54 40.01 -45.53
CA ILE A 29 -21.75 38.56 -45.72
C ILE A 29 -20.42 37.81 -45.81
N ASN A 30 -19.40 38.38 -46.47
CA ASN A 30 -18.09 37.74 -46.58
C ASN A 30 -17.33 37.73 -45.23
N LYS A 31 -17.49 38.78 -44.41
CA LYS A 31 -16.96 38.81 -43.03
C LYS A 31 -17.65 37.78 -42.15
N ASP A 32 -18.97 37.63 -42.27
CA ASP A 32 -19.72 36.62 -41.51
C ASP A 32 -19.31 35.20 -41.91
N ILE A 33 -19.13 34.90 -43.19
CA ILE A 33 -18.63 33.60 -43.66
C ILE A 33 -17.24 33.32 -43.09
N GLN A 34 -16.30 34.26 -43.18
CA GLN A 34 -14.96 34.11 -42.61
C GLN A 34 -14.98 33.90 -41.08
N ALA A 35 -15.87 34.60 -40.37
CA ALA A 35 -16.05 34.43 -38.93
C ALA A 35 -16.64 33.04 -38.58
N LYS A 36 -17.55 32.52 -39.41
CA LYS A 36 -18.11 31.16 -39.26
C LYS A 36 -17.08 30.08 -39.59
N ASP A 37 -16.29 30.24 -40.64
CA ASP A 37 -15.21 29.30 -41.00
C ASP A 37 -14.14 29.25 -39.91
N SER A 38 -13.69 30.41 -39.42
CA SER A 38 -12.78 30.49 -38.27
C SER A 38 -13.34 29.79 -37.03
N LYS A 39 -14.66 29.88 -36.81
CA LYS A 39 -15.34 29.19 -35.72
C LYS A 39 -15.45 27.69 -35.95
N ILE A 40 -15.66 27.24 -37.18
CA ILE A 40 -15.64 25.83 -37.57
C ILE A 40 -14.26 25.23 -37.33
N ASP A 41 -13.19 25.92 -37.73
CA ASP A 41 -11.82 25.44 -37.54
C ASP A 41 -11.44 25.41 -36.06
N SER A 42 -11.85 26.41 -35.28
CA SER A 42 -11.71 26.38 -33.82
C SER A 42 -12.47 25.20 -33.19
N LEU A 43 -13.67 24.88 -33.67
CA LEU A 43 -14.46 23.75 -33.18
C LEU A 43 -13.84 22.40 -33.58
N LYS A 44 -13.29 22.27 -34.79
CA LYS A 44 -12.55 21.07 -35.23
C LYS A 44 -11.32 20.85 -34.36
N SER A 45 -10.50 21.88 -34.16
CA SER A 45 -9.32 21.80 -33.28
C SER A 45 -9.70 21.43 -31.85
N LYS A 46 -10.79 21.98 -31.30
CA LYS A 46 -11.31 21.59 -29.98
C LYS A 46 -11.79 20.14 -29.94
N LYS A 47 -12.42 19.65 -31.01
CA LYS A 47 -12.87 18.25 -31.13
C LYS A 47 -11.66 17.31 -31.13
N ASP A 48 -10.62 17.63 -31.89
CA ASP A 48 -9.42 16.80 -32.00
C ASP A 48 -8.66 16.77 -30.66
N ASP A 49 -8.52 17.92 -29.97
CA ASP A 49 -7.95 17.99 -28.61
C ASP A 49 -8.75 17.13 -27.60
N LEU A 50 -10.09 17.20 -27.68
CA LEU A 50 -10.97 16.42 -26.80
C LEU A 50 -10.87 14.93 -27.08
N GLN A 51 -10.77 14.52 -28.36
CA GLN A 51 -10.59 13.12 -28.76
C GLN A 51 -9.24 12.57 -28.29
N SER A 52 -8.16 13.34 -28.46
CA SER A 52 -6.83 12.95 -27.94
C SER A 52 -6.86 12.80 -26.42
N THR A 53 -7.43 13.79 -25.71
CA THR A 53 -7.55 13.75 -24.25
C THR A 53 -8.38 12.55 -23.77
N LEU A 54 -9.47 12.23 -24.48
CA LEU A 54 -10.33 11.09 -24.15
C LEU A 54 -9.58 9.76 -24.32
N SER A 55 -8.81 9.61 -25.41
CA SER A 55 -7.97 8.44 -25.65
C SER A 55 -6.91 8.25 -24.55
N ASP A 56 -6.23 9.32 -24.16
CA ASP A 56 -5.25 9.30 -23.07
C ASP A 56 -5.90 8.94 -21.73
N LEU A 57 -7.11 9.48 -21.46
CA LEU A 57 -7.85 9.20 -20.25
C LEU A 57 -8.32 7.74 -20.18
N ILE A 58 -8.82 7.18 -21.29
CA ILE A 58 -9.19 5.75 -21.38
C ILE A 58 -7.97 4.89 -21.07
N THR A 59 -6.83 5.19 -21.69
CA THR A 59 -5.57 4.46 -21.47
C THR A 59 -5.13 4.52 -20.00
N LYS A 60 -5.22 5.71 -19.37
CA LYS A 60 -4.95 5.86 -17.94
C LYS A 60 -5.90 5.03 -17.09
N ILE A 61 -7.20 5.07 -17.36
CA ILE A 61 -8.21 4.29 -16.63
C ILE A 61 -7.94 2.79 -16.72
N GLU A 62 -7.62 2.27 -17.91
CA GLU A 62 -7.28 0.86 -18.12
C GLU A 62 -6.05 0.47 -17.33
N LYS A 63 -4.97 1.27 -17.42
CA LYS A 63 -3.75 1.05 -16.65
C LYS A 63 -4.00 1.09 -15.14
N THR A 64 -4.79 2.05 -14.64
CA THR A 64 -5.10 2.12 -13.21
C THR A 64 -5.98 0.95 -12.76
N LYS A 65 -6.85 0.42 -13.63
CA LYS A 65 -7.63 -0.80 -13.35
C LYS A 65 -6.73 -2.04 -13.27
N GLU A 66 -5.73 -2.16 -14.13
CA GLU A 66 -4.71 -3.21 -14.05
C GLU A 66 -3.86 -3.07 -12.78
N ASN A 67 -3.42 -1.85 -12.47
CA ASN A 67 -2.72 -1.54 -11.22
C ASN A 67 -3.56 -1.94 -10.01
N ALA A 68 -4.87 -1.67 -10.01
CA ALA A 68 -5.77 -2.05 -8.93
C ALA A 68 -5.80 -3.57 -8.71
N LYS A 69 -5.91 -4.35 -9.79
CA LYS A 69 -5.87 -5.83 -9.71
C LYS A 69 -4.53 -6.32 -9.17
N SER A 70 -3.42 -5.78 -9.67
CA SER A 70 -2.08 -6.12 -9.20
C SER A 70 -1.89 -5.78 -7.72
N LEU A 71 -2.37 -4.61 -7.31
CA LEU A 71 -2.33 -4.16 -5.92
C LEU A 71 -3.17 -5.07 -5.00
N GLN A 72 -4.35 -5.49 -5.44
CA GLN A 72 -5.19 -6.43 -4.69
C GLN A 72 -4.46 -7.78 -4.47
N VAL A 73 -3.85 -8.34 -5.51
CA VAL A 73 -3.09 -9.60 -5.41
C VAL A 73 -1.93 -9.46 -4.42
N LYS A 74 -1.19 -8.34 -4.50
CA LYS A 74 -0.11 -8.04 -3.54
C LYS A 74 -0.64 -7.88 -2.12
N PHE A 75 -1.78 -7.21 -1.94
CA PHE A 75 -2.40 -7.03 -0.63
C PHE A 75 -2.80 -8.36 0.00
N ASP A 76 -3.41 -9.26 -0.78
CA ASP A 76 -3.79 -10.59 -0.33
C ASP A 76 -2.57 -11.44 0.06
N GLN A 77 -1.48 -11.35 -0.72
CA GLN A 77 -0.24 -12.03 -0.41
C GLN A 77 0.38 -11.48 0.89
N THR A 78 0.55 -10.16 1.00
CA THR A 78 1.11 -9.53 2.21
C THR A 78 0.24 -9.79 3.43
N SER A 79 -1.10 -9.88 3.29
CA SER A 79 -2.00 -10.23 4.39
C SER A 79 -1.76 -11.65 4.91
N LYS A 80 -1.50 -12.62 4.03
CA LYS A 80 -1.11 -13.98 4.42
C LYS A 80 0.23 -13.99 5.14
N GLU A 81 1.23 -13.29 4.60
CA GLU A 81 2.55 -13.17 5.23
C GLU A 81 2.47 -12.51 6.62
N LEU A 82 1.66 -11.46 6.78
CA LEU A 82 1.41 -10.81 8.07
C LEU A 82 0.73 -11.76 9.07
N LYS A 83 -0.19 -12.61 8.62
CA LYS A 83 -0.83 -13.61 9.47
C LYS A 83 0.20 -14.63 9.97
N GLU A 84 1.06 -15.12 9.09
CA GLU A 84 2.14 -16.05 9.45
C GLU A 84 3.14 -15.41 10.41
N LEU A 85 3.58 -14.18 10.15
CA LEU A 85 4.47 -13.43 11.04
C LEU A 85 3.87 -13.23 12.43
N ASN A 86 2.58 -12.87 12.53
CA ASN A 86 1.90 -12.71 13.80
C ASN A 86 1.78 -14.03 14.57
N GLN A 87 1.56 -15.15 13.88
CA GLN A 87 1.55 -16.46 14.51
C GLN A 87 2.94 -16.84 15.05
N GLN A 88 4.00 -16.56 14.29
CA GLN A 88 5.38 -16.78 14.74
C GLN A 88 5.73 -15.89 15.95
N ILE A 89 5.33 -14.62 15.93
CA ILE A 89 5.48 -13.68 17.06
C ILE A 89 4.79 -14.22 18.31
N LYS A 90 3.58 -14.77 18.17
CA LYS A 90 2.85 -15.37 19.31
C LYS A 90 3.62 -16.53 19.92
N VAL A 91 4.10 -17.45 19.11
CA VAL A 91 4.89 -18.61 19.57
C VAL A 91 6.19 -18.18 20.24
N ILE A 92 6.89 -17.18 19.69
CA ILE A 92 8.12 -16.65 20.29
C ILE A 92 7.83 -15.97 21.63
N ASN A 93 6.76 -15.19 21.74
CA ASN A 93 6.36 -14.56 23.01
C ASN A 93 6.03 -15.59 24.09
N GLU A 94 5.29 -16.65 23.74
CA GLU A 94 4.98 -17.75 24.67
C GLU A 94 6.27 -18.42 25.15
N ARG A 95 7.21 -18.69 24.24
CA ARG A 95 8.52 -19.26 24.57
C ARG A 95 9.35 -18.35 25.48
N ILE A 96 9.38 -17.05 25.20
CA ILE A 96 10.04 -16.02 26.02
C ILE A 96 9.45 -16.00 27.44
N GLN A 97 8.12 -16.01 27.57
CA GLN A 97 7.43 -15.97 28.86
C GLN A 97 7.71 -17.23 29.69
N GLN A 98 7.61 -18.41 29.06
CA GLN A 98 7.91 -19.67 29.71
C GLN A 98 9.36 -19.71 30.23
N ARG A 99 10.32 -19.31 29.38
CA ARG A 99 11.74 -19.23 29.77
C ARG A 99 11.98 -18.17 30.86
N GLN A 100 11.28 -17.04 30.81
CA GLN A 100 11.40 -15.98 31.82
C GLN A 100 10.95 -16.46 33.21
N GLU A 101 9.86 -17.23 33.32
CA GLU A 101 9.44 -17.80 34.61
C GLU A 101 10.45 -18.84 35.12
N VAL A 102 11.00 -19.69 34.24
CA VAL A 102 12.09 -20.62 34.62
C VAL A 102 13.31 -19.86 35.13
N LEU A 103 13.77 -18.83 34.40
CA LEU A 103 14.91 -18.00 34.80
C LEU A 103 14.67 -17.27 36.12
N LYS A 104 13.44 -16.81 36.38
CA LYS A 104 13.05 -16.15 37.62
C LYS A 104 13.06 -17.10 38.81
N GLU A 105 12.55 -18.32 38.66
CA GLU A 105 12.62 -19.34 39.70
C GLU A 105 14.07 -19.77 39.98
N ARG A 106 14.89 -19.91 38.93
CA ARG A 106 16.33 -20.17 39.08
C ARG A 106 17.05 -19.03 39.78
N ALA A 107 16.76 -17.77 39.44
CA ALA A 107 17.33 -16.60 40.10
C ALA A 107 16.93 -16.53 41.59
N ARG A 108 15.68 -16.85 41.92
CA ARG A 108 15.21 -16.94 43.32
C ARG A 108 15.92 -18.06 44.09
N ALA A 109 16.07 -19.22 43.46
CA ALA A 109 16.82 -20.34 44.05
C ALA A 109 18.27 -19.93 44.29
N MET A 110 18.94 -19.34 43.31
CA MET A 110 20.29 -18.80 43.46
C MET A 110 20.38 -17.76 44.57
N GLN A 111 19.44 -16.81 44.68
CA GLN A 111 19.45 -15.79 45.74
C GLN A 111 19.29 -16.42 47.13
N LYS A 112 18.39 -17.39 47.30
CA LYS A 112 18.24 -18.14 48.56
C LYS A 112 19.52 -18.88 48.90
N THR A 113 20.16 -19.47 47.91
CA THR A 113 21.42 -20.19 48.06
C THR A 113 22.59 -19.25 48.34
N SER A 114 22.68 -18.07 47.73
CA SER A 114 23.76 -17.07 47.90
C SER A 114 23.83 -16.44 49.29
N ASN A 115 22.78 -16.53 50.10
CA ASN A 115 22.84 -16.13 51.52
C ASN A 115 23.55 -17.16 52.41
N SER A 116 24.11 -18.22 51.81
CA SER A 116 24.87 -19.31 52.44
C SER A 116 25.98 -19.73 51.47
N ASN A 117 27.15 -20.16 51.94
CA ASN A 117 28.21 -20.67 51.05
C ASN A 117 27.83 -22.02 50.37
N THR A 118 26.54 -22.31 50.18
CA THR A 118 25.98 -23.62 49.90
C THR A 118 26.55 -24.31 48.65
N TYR A 119 26.91 -23.59 47.58
CA TYR A 119 27.61 -24.24 46.45
C TYR A 119 29.03 -24.70 46.81
N VAL A 120 29.74 -23.88 47.60
CA VAL A 120 31.06 -24.22 48.14
C VAL A 120 30.91 -25.31 49.20
N ASP A 121 29.90 -25.25 50.06
CA ASP A 121 29.61 -26.26 51.09
C ASP A 121 29.17 -27.61 50.48
N ILE A 122 28.43 -27.61 49.36
CA ILE A 122 28.07 -28.84 48.64
C ILE A 122 29.32 -29.50 48.05
N ILE A 123 30.26 -28.71 47.55
CA ILE A 123 31.52 -29.22 46.99
C ILE A 123 32.45 -29.69 48.14
N ILE A 124 32.56 -28.94 49.23
CA ILE A 124 33.43 -29.24 50.38
C ILE A 124 32.90 -30.42 51.21
N ASN A 125 31.59 -30.62 51.32
CA ASN A 125 30.97 -31.76 52.00
C ASN A 125 30.79 -32.99 51.08
N SER A 126 31.71 -33.22 50.13
CA SER A 126 31.73 -34.45 49.33
C SER A 126 32.24 -35.63 50.15
N GLU A 127 31.63 -36.81 50.02
CA GLU A 127 31.98 -38.00 50.81
C GLU A 127 33.32 -38.64 50.36
N ASN A 128 33.72 -38.40 49.11
CA ASN A 128 34.96 -38.90 48.52
C ASN A 128 35.33 -38.14 47.23
N LEU A 129 36.53 -38.39 46.68
CA LEU A 129 37.02 -37.73 45.46
C LEU A 129 36.14 -37.98 44.22
N SER A 130 35.50 -39.14 44.11
CA SER A 130 34.57 -39.42 42.99
C SER A 130 33.29 -38.60 43.11
N ASP A 131 32.75 -38.47 44.33
CA ASP A 131 31.60 -37.62 44.64
C ASP A 131 31.94 -36.13 44.40
N LEU A 132 33.14 -35.68 44.77
CA LEU A 132 33.64 -34.33 44.46
C LEU A 132 33.63 -34.04 42.95
N ILE A 133 34.22 -34.93 42.13
CA ILE A 133 34.29 -34.78 40.68
C ILE A 133 32.88 -34.74 40.07
N ASN A 134 31.97 -35.59 40.56
CA ASN A 134 30.58 -35.61 40.12
C ASN A 134 29.84 -34.31 40.47
N ARG A 135 30.02 -33.78 41.69
CA ARG A 135 29.40 -32.51 42.11
C ARG A 135 29.94 -31.31 41.33
N VAL A 136 31.25 -31.25 41.10
CA VAL A 136 31.87 -30.20 40.26
C VAL A 136 31.36 -30.28 38.81
N SER A 137 31.28 -31.49 38.25
CA SER A 137 30.72 -31.73 36.92
C SER A 137 29.26 -31.29 36.83
N ALA A 138 28.43 -31.63 37.83
CA ALA A 138 27.03 -31.24 37.89
C ALA A 138 26.84 -29.72 38.01
N VAL A 139 27.66 -29.03 38.82
CA VAL A 139 27.65 -27.56 38.93
C VAL A 139 28.05 -26.91 37.61
N ASN A 140 29.11 -27.41 36.95
CA ASN A 140 29.52 -26.91 35.64
C ASN A 140 28.43 -27.12 34.58
N GLN A 141 27.75 -28.28 34.59
CA GLN A 141 26.65 -28.56 33.69
C GLN A 141 25.44 -27.64 33.95
N LEU A 142 25.13 -27.37 35.22
CA LEU A 142 24.07 -26.43 35.60
C LEU A 142 24.36 -25.01 35.10
N VAL A 143 25.56 -24.48 35.36
CA VAL A 143 25.97 -23.14 34.92
C VAL A 143 25.99 -23.04 33.40
N SER A 144 26.47 -24.07 32.71
CA SER A 144 26.44 -24.14 31.24
C SER A 144 25.01 -24.13 30.69
N SER A 145 24.10 -24.88 31.32
CA SER A 145 22.68 -24.87 30.98
C SER A 145 22.04 -23.50 31.19
N ASP A 146 22.33 -22.84 32.32
CA ASP A 146 21.81 -21.49 32.61
C ASP A 146 22.29 -20.47 31.56
N LYS A 147 23.57 -20.53 31.18
CA LYS A 147 24.13 -19.70 30.12
C LYS A 147 23.42 -19.95 28.78
N SER A 148 23.24 -21.21 28.40
CA SER A 148 22.54 -21.58 27.16
C SER A 148 21.10 -21.08 27.13
N ILE A 149 20.36 -21.15 28.25
CA ILE A 149 18.99 -20.62 28.33
C ILE A 149 18.97 -19.10 28.14
N LEU A 150 19.93 -18.37 28.73
CA LEU A 150 20.04 -16.92 28.54
C LEU A 150 20.38 -16.55 27.09
N GLU A 151 21.27 -17.30 26.44
CA GLU A 151 21.62 -17.11 25.03
C GLU A 151 20.40 -17.36 24.12
N GLU A 152 19.65 -18.44 24.36
CA GLU A 152 18.42 -18.73 23.63
C GLU A 152 17.34 -17.67 23.87
N GLN A 153 17.21 -17.18 25.10
CA GLN A 153 16.28 -16.09 25.45
C GLN A 153 16.64 -14.81 24.71
N GLN A 154 17.92 -14.45 24.66
CA GLN A 154 18.40 -13.27 23.95
C GLN A 154 18.15 -13.40 22.44
N LYS A 155 18.37 -14.59 21.88
CA LYS A 155 18.09 -14.88 20.47
C LYS A 155 16.61 -14.69 20.15
N ASP A 156 15.72 -15.20 21.00
CA ASP A 156 14.28 -15.04 20.85
C ASP A 156 13.83 -13.58 20.91
N VAL A 157 14.36 -12.81 21.87
CA VAL A 157 14.03 -11.38 22.00
C VAL A 157 14.46 -10.60 20.75
N ASN A 158 15.65 -10.93 20.20
CA ASN A 158 16.13 -10.33 18.96
C ASN A 158 15.27 -10.74 17.76
N GLU A 159 14.90 -12.02 17.67
CA GLU A 159 14.03 -12.54 16.62
C GLU A 159 12.63 -11.91 16.68
N LEU A 160 12.06 -11.77 17.88
CA LEU A 160 10.79 -11.09 18.13
C LEU A 160 10.82 -9.66 17.61
N LYS A 161 11.86 -8.90 17.97
CA LYS A 161 12.03 -7.52 17.52
C LYS A 161 12.12 -7.42 16.00
N ALA A 162 12.94 -8.27 15.38
CA ALA A 162 13.09 -8.30 13.93
C ALA A 162 11.76 -8.61 13.21
N LYS A 163 10.96 -9.56 13.73
CA LYS A 163 9.64 -9.88 13.16
C LYS A 163 8.63 -8.74 13.37
N GLN A 164 8.64 -8.08 14.52
CA GLN A 164 7.79 -6.93 14.78
C GLN A 164 8.12 -5.75 13.86
N ASP A 165 9.40 -5.51 13.60
CA ASP A 165 9.84 -4.45 12.67
C ASP A 165 9.45 -4.80 11.23
N SER A 166 9.59 -6.07 10.81
CA SER A 166 9.11 -6.55 9.50
C SER A 166 7.59 -6.38 9.31
N VAL A 167 6.79 -6.61 10.36
CA VAL A 167 5.34 -6.35 10.33
C VAL A 167 5.06 -4.87 10.09
N LYS A 168 5.74 -3.97 10.82
CA LYS A 168 5.55 -2.51 10.66
C LYS A 168 5.93 -2.03 9.26
N GLU A 169 7.04 -2.53 8.73
CA GLU A 169 7.52 -2.19 7.39
C GLU A 169 6.49 -2.61 6.32
N LYS A 170 6.02 -3.86 6.36
CA LYS A 170 5.00 -4.37 5.43
C LYS A 170 3.69 -3.58 5.51
N GLN A 171 3.27 -3.17 6.70
CA GLN A 171 2.08 -2.33 6.88
C GLN A 171 2.28 -0.92 6.28
N ALA A 172 3.45 -0.31 6.48
CA ALA A 172 3.77 1.00 5.91
C ALA A 172 3.85 0.96 4.38
N GLU A 173 4.41 -0.10 3.81
CA GLU A 173 4.42 -0.33 2.36
C GLU A 173 3.02 -0.44 1.78
N GLN A 174 2.12 -1.20 2.42
CA GLN A 174 0.72 -1.30 2.01
C GLN A 174 0.01 0.05 2.05
N GLN A 175 0.20 0.82 3.13
CA GLN A 175 -0.42 2.14 3.26
C GLN A 175 0.07 3.11 2.19
N THR A 176 1.38 3.11 1.91
CA THR A 176 1.97 3.93 0.83
C THR A 176 1.41 3.54 -0.54
N ALA A 177 1.23 2.25 -0.80
CA ALA A 177 0.68 1.77 -2.06
C ALA A 177 -0.79 2.16 -2.24
N ILE A 178 -1.59 2.13 -1.17
CA ILE A 178 -2.99 2.59 -1.17
C ILE A 178 -3.06 4.09 -1.44
N GLN A 179 -2.24 4.91 -0.76
CA GLN A 179 -2.21 6.36 -0.97
C GLN A 179 -1.88 6.73 -2.42
N LYS A 180 -0.86 6.10 -3.01
CA LYS A 180 -0.51 6.31 -4.42
C LYS A 180 -1.66 5.95 -5.37
N TYR A 181 -2.38 4.88 -5.07
CA TYR A 181 -3.54 4.47 -5.86
C TYR A 181 -4.69 5.49 -5.77
N GLU A 182 -4.98 6.00 -4.57
CA GLU A 182 -6.00 7.04 -4.35
C GLU A 182 -5.63 8.36 -5.06
N GLU A 183 -4.36 8.76 -5.02
CA GLU A 183 -3.86 9.92 -5.76
C GLU A 183 -4.05 9.76 -7.27
N GLU A 184 -3.77 8.58 -7.82
CA GLU A 184 -3.98 8.27 -9.24
C GLU A 184 -5.47 8.35 -9.62
N GLN A 185 -6.36 7.80 -8.80
CA GLN A 185 -7.82 7.90 -8.98
C GLN A 185 -8.31 9.35 -8.93
N ASN A 186 -7.87 10.13 -7.94
CA ASN A 186 -8.24 11.54 -7.80
C ASN A 186 -7.75 12.38 -8.99
N SER A 187 -6.57 12.08 -9.52
CA SER A 187 -6.03 12.73 -10.72
C SER A 187 -6.89 12.46 -11.96
N ILE A 188 -7.37 11.22 -12.14
CA ILE A 188 -8.27 10.83 -13.23
C ILE A 188 -9.62 11.57 -13.11
N GLU A 189 -10.19 11.61 -11.91
CA GLU A 189 -11.46 12.29 -11.64
C GLU A 189 -11.36 13.82 -11.87
N SER A 190 -10.24 14.43 -11.47
CA SER A 190 -9.95 15.84 -11.75
C SER A 190 -9.85 16.13 -13.25
N GLN A 191 -9.21 15.23 -14.02
CA GLN A 191 -9.10 15.35 -15.48
C GLN A 191 -10.47 15.25 -16.18
N LYS A 192 -11.36 14.34 -15.74
CA LYS A 192 -12.75 14.24 -16.23
C LYS A 192 -13.51 15.54 -16.05
N ARG A 193 -13.53 16.07 -14.81
CA ARG A 193 -14.22 17.32 -14.46
C ARG A 193 -13.72 18.52 -15.25
N LYS A 194 -12.40 18.69 -15.38
CA LYS A 194 -11.80 19.81 -16.13
C LYS A 194 -12.22 19.82 -17.60
N LYS A 195 -12.43 18.65 -18.20
CA LYS A 195 -12.80 18.50 -19.61
C LYS A 195 -14.32 18.39 -19.81
N LYS A 196 -15.12 18.52 -18.74
CA LYS A 196 -16.59 18.35 -18.74
C LYS A 196 -17.03 17.01 -19.36
N LEU A 197 -16.21 15.98 -19.16
CA LEU A 197 -16.51 14.58 -19.48
C LEU A 197 -17.22 13.95 -18.28
#